data_AF-A0A543IDC7-F1
#
_entry.id   AF-A0A543IDC7-F1
#
_cell.length_a   1.000
_cell.length_b   1.000
_cell.length_c   1.000
_cell.angle_alpha   90.00
_cell.angle_beta   90.00
_cell.angle_gamma   90.00
#
_symmetry.space_group_name_H-M   'P 1'
#
loop_
_entity.id
_entity.type
_entity.pdbx_description
1 polymer ?
#
loop_
_entity_poly.entity_id
_entity_poly.type
_entity_poly.pdbx_seq_one_letter_code
_entity_poly.pdbx_strand_id
1 'polypeptide(L)' 'MLCLTCHRVRPALSRADYTAERASLIVRRGLCACSGPPPRTARPAPLRKHARTAG' A
#
# COMPACT_ATOMS: atom_id res chain seq x y z
N MET A 1 -13.37 8.09 -10.18
CA MET A 1 -13.96 7.12 -9.20
C MET A 1 -13.03 6.93 -7.99
N LEU A 2 -13.53 7.16 -6.76
CA LEU A 2 -12.75 7.03 -5.52
C LEU A 2 -13.02 5.69 -4.81
N CYS A 3 -12.03 5.11 -4.09
CA CYS A 3 -12.25 3.93 -3.21
C CYS A 3 -13.14 4.39 -2.07
N LEU A 4 -14.27 3.71 -1.83
CA LEU A 4 -15.21 4.07 -0.75
C LEU A 4 -14.64 3.82 0.65
N THR A 5 -13.56 3.03 0.78
CA THR A 5 -12.94 2.73 2.09
C THR A 5 -11.93 3.81 2.51
N CYS A 6 -11.09 4.28 1.60
CA CYS A 6 -9.99 5.22 1.90
C CYS A 6 -10.23 6.63 1.32
N HIS A 7 -11.29 6.81 0.52
CA HIS A 7 -11.59 8.03 -0.25
C HIS A 7 -10.44 8.56 -1.14
N ARG A 8 -9.52 7.68 -1.57
CA ARG A 8 -8.47 7.93 -2.59
C ARG A 8 -8.83 7.29 -3.93
N VAL A 9 -7.86 7.07 -4.82
CA VAL A 9 -8.10 6.52 -6.18
C VAL A 9 -8.25 4.99 -6.18
N ARG A 10 -9.33 4.44 -6.75
CA ARG A 10 -9.48 2.98 -6.91
C ARG A 10 -8.35 2.39 -7.78
N PRO A 11 -7.84 1.17 -7.48
CA PRO A 11 -6.95 0.44 -8.37
C PRO A 11 -7.54 0.29 -9.78
N ALA A 12 -6.69 0.34 -10.81
CA ALA A 12 -7.10 0.03 -12.18
C ALA A 12 -7.20 -1.49 -12.29
N LEU A 13 -8.35 -2.01 -12.73
CA LEU A 13 -8.56 -3.45 -12.92
C LEU A 13 -8.31 -3.85 -14.36
N SER A 14 -8.31 -2.88 -15.27
CA SER A 14 -8.07 -3.04 -16.70
C SER A 14 -7.29 -1.86 -17.27
N ARG A 15 -6.79 -2.00 -18.51
CA ARG A 15 -6.19 -0.87 -19.25
C ARG A 15 -7.17 0.26 -19.51
N ALA A 16 -8.46 -0.04 -19.67
CA ALA A 16 -9.49 0.98 -19.92
C ALA A 16 -9.68 1.93 -18.73
N ASP A 17 -9.34 1.49 -17.52
CA ASP A 17 -9.41 2.33 -16.31
C ASP A 17 -8.32 3.41 -16.26
N TYR A 18 -7.30 3.36 -17.13
CA TYR A 18 -6.20 4.32 -17.17
C TYR A 18 -6.57 5.62 -17.90
N THR A 19 -7.52 6.35 -17.34
CA THR A 19 -7.99 7.63 -17.88
C THR A 19 -7.20 8.83 -17.34
N ALA A 20 -7.25 9.96 -18.04
CA ALA A 20 -6.63 11.21 -17.61
C ALA A 20 -7.21 11.73 -16.27
N GLU A 21 -8.52 11.53 -16.05
CA GLU A 21 -9.19 11.87 -14.79
C GLU A 21 -8.57 11.07 -13.64
N ARG A 22 -8.38 9.76 -13.83
CA ARG A 22 -7.69 8.90 -12.87
C ARG A 22 -6.26 9.36 -12.60
N ALA A 23 -5.50 9.73 -13.64
CA ALA A 23 -4.13 10.24 -13.48
C ALA A 23 -4.09 11.54 -12.63
N SER A 24 -5.00 12.48 -12.88
CA SER A 24 -5.15 13.70 -12.07
C SER A 24 -5.44 13.38 -10.60
N LEU A 25 -6.33 12.41 -10.35
CA LEU A 25 -6.62 11.98 -8.99
C LEU A 25 -5.40 11.32 -8.31
N ILE A 26 -4.58 10.55 -9.04
CA ILE A 26 -3.36 9.94 -8.48
C ILE A 26 -2.36 11.02 -8.06
N VAL A 27 -2.14 12.03 -8.90
CA VAL A 27 -1.21 13.13 -8.59
C VAL A 27 -1.68 13.92 -7.36
N ARG A 28 -2.99 14.16 -7.22
CA ARG A 28 -3.55 14.98 -6.12
C ARG A 28 -3.78 14.20 -4.83
N ARG A 29 -4.07 12.90 -4.89
CA ARG A 29 -4.57 12.10 -3.75
C ARG A 29 -3.76 10.83 -3.46
N GLY A 30 -2.88 10.43 -4.38
CA GLY A 30 -2.16 9.14 -4.34
C GLY A 30 -3.04 7.95 -4.74
N LEU A 31 -2.38 6.83 -5.05
CA LEU A 31 -3.06 5.56 -5.31
C LEU A 31 -3.72 5.01 -4.04
N CYS A 32 -4.88 4.38 -4.17
CA CYS A 32 -5.40 3.59 -3.06
C CYS A 32 -4.89 2.15 -3.12
N ALA A 33 -4.35 1.72 -1.98
CA ALA A 33 -4.07 0.34 -1.64
C ALA A 33 -4.97 -0.04 -0.45
N CYS A 34 -6.29 0.16 -0.58
CA CYS A 34 -7.30 -0.35 0.37
C CYS A 34 -6.96 -1.83 0.60
N SER A 35 -6.25 -2.13 1.69
CA SER A 35 -5.70 -3.46 1.94
C SER A 35 -6.87 -4.42 2.12
N GLY A 36 -6.98 -5.42 1.24
CA GLY A 36 -7.58 -6.69 1.65
C GLY A 36 -6.91 -7.16 2.95
N PRO A 37 -7.55 -8.05 3.74
CA PRO A 37 -7.06 -8.45 5.06
C PRO A 37 -5.55 -8.70 4.97
N PRO A 38 -4.76 -8.15 5.92
CA PRO A 38 -3.31 -8.26 5.84
C PRO A 38 -2.96 -9.74 5.60
N PRO A 39 -2.04 -10.07 4.68
CA PRO A 39 -1.58 -11.44 4.57
C PRO A 39 -1.14 -11.85 5.98
N ARG A 40 -1.82 -12.85 6.56
CA ARG A 40 -1.45 -13.44 7.84
C ARG A 40 -0.15 -14.21 7.63
N THR A 41 0.95 -13.51 7.44
CA THR A 41 2.28 -14.09 7.34
C THR A 41 3.21 -13.29 8.22
N ALA A 42 3.26 -13.78 9.46
CA ALA A 42 4.35 -13.77 10.42
C ALA A 42 5.25 -12.53 10.45
N ARG A 43 5.14 -11.80 11.55
CA ARG A 43 6.23 -11.08 12.22
C ARG A 43 7.58 -11.77 11.94
N PRO A 44 8.52 -11.15 11.20
CA PRO A 44 9.91 -11.55 11.30
C PRO A 44 10.35 -11.29 12.75
N ALA A 45 11.00 -12.28 13.35
CA ALA A 45 11.43 -12.33 14.74
C ALA A 45 12.10 -11.02 15.22
N PRO A 46 12.04 -10.70 16.53
CA PRO A 46 12.80 -9.57 17.06
C PRO A 46 14.27 -9.76 16.71
N LEU A 47 14.84 -8.74 16.05
CA LEU A 47 16.25 -8.68 15.72
C LEU A 47 17.06 -8.60 17.03
N ARG A 48 17.38 -9.76 17.64
CA ARG A 48 18.37 -9.84 18.71
C ARG A 48 19.75 -9.70 18.09
N LYS A 49 20.22 -8.46 17.91
CA LYS A 49 21.65 -8.23 17.76
C LYS A 49 22.27 -8.46 19.13
N HIS A 50 22.86 -9.64 19.32
CA HIS A 50 23.62 -9.97 20.51
C HIS A 50 24.64 -8.86 20.78
N ALA A 51 24.56 -8.25 21.96
CA ALA A 51 25.70 -7.58 22.55
C ALA A 51 26.82 -8.63 22.70
N ARG A 52 27.94 -8.41 22.02
CA ARG A 52 29.22 -8.95 22.46
C ARG A 52 30.02 -7.78 23.02
N THR A 53 29.92 -7.62 24.32
CA THR A 53 31.01 -7.07 25.13
C THR A 53 32.13 -8.12 25.15
N ALA A 54 33.38 -7.65 25.08
CA ALA A 54 34.65 -8.28 25.49
C ALA A 54 35.69 -8.38 24.36
N GLY A 55 36.78 -7.64 24.56
CA GLY A 55 37.98 -7.55 23.73
C GLY A 55 38.67 -6.22 24.02
#